data_AF-A0AAN8B9M3-F1
#
_entry.id   AF-A0AAN8B9M3-F1
#
_cell.length_a   1.000
_cell.length_b   1.000
_cell.length_c   1.000
_cell.angle_alpha   90.00
_cell.angle_beta   90.00
_cell.angle_gamma   90.00
#
_symmetry.space_group_name_H-M   'P 1'
#
loop_
_entity.id
_entity.type
_entity.pdbx_description
1 polymer ?
#
loop_
_entity_poly.entity_id
_entity_poly.type
_entity_poly.pdbx_seq_one_letter_code
_entity_poly.pdbx_strand_id
1 'polypeptide(L)'
;MNLQQADHGGPLLCNCKSDSSWFQVAVVSMSGNKSVRADLQVFAKASRFSSFLKETVGDMPSPATGNAARFSISLVFSLAVPVTSLFLVFGC
;
A
#
# COMPACT_ATOMS: atom_id res chain seq x y z
N MET A 1 -13.38 9.86 9.41
CA MET A 1 -12.42 8.95 10.06
C MET A 1 -11.98 9.61 11.35
N ASN A 2 -12.02 8.89 12.47
CA ASN A 2 -11.68 9.47 13.77
C ASN A 2 -10.21 9.17 14.08
N LEU A 3 -9.28 10.04 13.62
CA LEU A 3 -7.86 9.85 13.93
C LEU A 3 -7.56 10.33 15.35
N GLN A 4 -6.85 9.50 16.08
CA GLN A 4 -6.38 9.76 17.43
C GLN A 4 -4.94 10.28 17.41
N GLN A 5 -4.46 10.75 18.56
CA GLN A 5 -3.08 11.19 18.72
C GLN A 5 -2.06 10.11 18.39
N ALA A 6 -2.40 8.84 18.63
CA ALA A 6 -1.57 7.69 18.29
C ALA A 6 -1.40 7.46 16.78
N ASP A 7 -2.31 7.99 15.95
CA ASP A 7 -2.23 7.85 14.49
C ASP A 7 -1.25 8.86 13.86
N HIS A 8 -0.72 9.80 14.64
CA HIS A 8 0.20 10.82 14.16
C HIS A 8 1.48 10.21 13.61
N GLY A 9 1.89 10.66 12.41
CA GLY A 9 3.02 10.03 11.69
C GLY A 9 2.62 8.78 10.89
N GLY A 10 1.40 8.28 11.04
CA GLY A 10 0.88 7.15 10.28
C GLY A 10 0.73 7.46 8.77
N PRO A 11 0.85 6.46 7.89
CA PRO A 11 0.69 6.65 6.46
C PRO A 11 -0.79 6.77 6.06
N LEU A 12 -1.07 7.65 5.12
CA LEU A 12 -2.31 7.63 4.34
C LEU A 12 -2.05 6.99 3.00
N LEU A 13 -2.76 5.89 2.74
CA LEU A 13 -2.62 5.09 1.52
C LEU A 13 -3.80 5.34 0.58
N CYS A 14 -3.53 5.42 -0.71
CA CYS A 14 -4.55 5.38 -1.76
C CYS A 14 -4.34 4.15 -2.64
N ASN A 15 -5.46 3.53 -3.02
CA ASN A 15 -5.46 2.46 -3.99
C ASN A 15 -5.38 3.05 -5.41
N CYS A 16 -4.39 2.61 -6.18
CA CYS A 16 -4.35 2.88 -7.61
C CYS A 16 -5.35 1.94 -8.30
N LYS A 17 -6.44 2.52 -8.84
CA LYS A 17 -7.53 1.78 -9.49
C LYS A 17 -7.05 0.87 -10.63
N SER A 18 -5.93 1.20 -11.26
CA SER A 18 -5.44 0.47 -12.43
C SER A 18 -4.70 -0.81 -12.08
N ASP A 19 -4.01 -0.88 -10.94
CA ASP A 19 -3.05 -1.96 -10.64
C ASP A 19 -3.22 -2.60 -9.25
N SER A 20 -4.33 -2.33 -8.55
CA SER A 20 -4.61 -2.84 -7.19
C SER A 20 -3.51 -2.57 -6.14
N SER A 21 -2.63 -1.61 -6.43
CA SER A 21 -1.49 -1.26 -5.59
C SER A 21 -1.84 -0.11 -4.64
N TRP A 22 -1.23 -0.11 -3.46
CA TRP A 22 -1.41 0.92 -2.44
C TRP A 22 -0.19 1.83 -2.40
N PHE A 23 -0.41 3.13 -2.51
CA PHE A 23 0.65 4.13 -2.47
C PHE A 23 0.42 5.10 -1.32
N GLN A 24 1.49 5.42 -0.61
CA GLN A 24 1.45 6.45 0.41
C GLN A 24 1.39 7.83 -0.25
N VAL A 25 0.27 8.52 -0.03
CA VAL A 25 0.02 9.85 -0.61
C VAL A 25 0.24 10.98 0.39
N ALA A 26 0.15 10.67 1.68
CA ALA A 26 0.32 11.63 2.75
C ALA A 26 0.68 10.95 4.08
N VAL A 27 1.02 11.76 5.08
CA VAL A 27 1.25 11.37 6.46
C VAL A 27 0.23 12.08 7.35
N VAL A 28 -0.31 11.36 8.33
CA VAL A 28 -1.20 11.91 9.35
C VAL A 28 -0.45 12.98 10.15
N SER A 29 -0.98 14.21 10.09
CA SER A 29 -0.42 15.37 10.78
C SER A 29 -1.43 15.92 11.78
N MET A 30 -0.93 16.51 12.86
CA MET A 30 -1.77 17.18 13.85
C MET A 30 -2.11 18.59 13.38
N SER A 31 -3.40 18.88 13.26
CA SER A 31 -3.85 20.26 13.13
C SER A 31 -3.80 20.92 14.51
N GLY A 32 -2.84 21.81 14.74
CA GLY A 32 -2.74 22.59 15.99
C GLY A 32 -3.93 23.52 16.23
N ASN A 33 -4.75 23.74 15.19
CA ASN A 33 -5.86 24.65 15.20
C ASN A 33 -7.04 23.84 14.68
N LYS A 34 -8.01 23.53 15.54
CA LYS A 34 -9.27 22.94 15.08
C LYS A 34 -9.92 24.00 14.19
N SER A 35 -9.87 23.80 12.86
CA SER A 35 -10.57 24.68 11.94
C SER A 35 -12.03 24.64 12.32
N VAL A 36 -12.57 25.77 12.78
CA VAL A 36 -13.97 25.93 13.20
C VAL A 36 -14.94 25.75 12.02
N ARG A 37 -14.43 25.56 10.80
CA ARG A 37 -15.22 25.33 9.59
C ARG A 37 -14.99 23.90 9.09
N ALA A 38 -15.97 23.06 9.38
CA ALA A 38 -16.10 21.66 9.00
C ALA A 38 -14.96 20.74 9.48
N ASP A 39 -15.28 19.47 9.67
CA ASP A 39 -14.41 18.36 10.10
C ASP A 39 -13.27 18.07 9.08
N LEU A 40 -12.45 19.08 8.81
CA LEU A 40 -11.36 19.03 7.85
C LEU A 40 -10.10 18.58 8.55
N GLN A 41 -9.60 17.42 8.14
CA GLN A 41 -8.36 16.87 8.63
C GLN A 41 -7.19 17.28 7.74
N VAL A 42 -6.12 17.72 8.36
CA VAL A 42 -4.92 18.22 7.67
C VAL A 42 -3.87 17.13 7.61
N PHE A 43 -3.28 16.95 6.43
CA PHE A 43 -2.28 15.91 6.15
C PHE A 43 -1.05 16.49 5.49
N ALA A 44 0.12 15.92 5.82
CA ALA A 44 1.37 16.26 5.14
C ALA A 44 1.46 15.48 3.82
N LYS A 45 1.27 16.15 2.69
CA LYS A 45 1.28 15.51 1.36
C LYS A 45 2.69 14.99 1.03
N ALA A 46 2.83 13.69 0.79
CA ALA A 46 4.12 13.05 0.56
C ALA A 46 4.85 13.63 -0.67
N SER A 47 4.11 14.00 -1.72
CA SER A 47 4.67 14.58 -2.94
C SER A 47 5.37 15.94 -2.73
N ARG A 48 5.14 16.62 -1.59
CA ARG A 48 5.86 17.87 -1.26
C ARG A 48 7.29 17.63 -0.79
N PHE A 49 7.58 16.40 -0.35
CA PHE A 49 8.86 15.98 0.17
C PHE A 49 9.58 15.03 -0.78
N SER A 50 9.14 14.91 -2.04
CA SER A 50 9.65 13.91 -2.98
C SER A 50 11.17 13.98 -3.18
N SER A 51 11.74 15.18 -3.31
CA SER A 51 13.19 15.35 -3.45
C SER A 51 13.94 14.88 -2.21
N PHE A 52 13.49 15.31 -1.02
CA PHE A 52 14.07 14.91 0.25
C PHE A 52 13.99 13.39 0.46
N LEU A 53 12.83 12.79 0.16
CA LEU A 53 12.64 11.35 0.26
C LEU A 53 13.55 10.62 -0.72
N LYS A 54 13.63 11.07 -1.98
CA LYS A 54 14.52 10.46 -2.98
C LYS A 54 16.00 10.53 -2.59
N GLU A 55 16.44 11.63 -2.00
CA GLU A 55 17.80 11.78 -1.50
C GLU A 55 18.08 10.87 -0.29
N THR A 56 17.09 10.72 0.60
CA THR A 56 17.25 9.97 1.85
C THR A 56 17.13 8.46 1.65
N VAL A 57 16.15 8.01 0.87
CA VAL A 57 15.84 6.57 0.69
C VAL A 57 16.21 6.03 -0.69
N GLY A 58 16.66 6.88 -1.62
CA GLY A 58 16.99 6.48 -2.98
C GLY A 58 15.78 6.38 -3.89
N ASP A 59 15.81 5.41 -4.82
CA ASP A 59 14.77 5.27 -5.83
C ASP A 59 13.46 4.76 -5.21
N MET A 60 12.41 5.59 -5.27
CA MET A 60 11.10 5.26 -4.73
C MET A 60 10.26 4.54 -5.78
N PRO A 61 9.41 3.57 -5.38
CA PRO A 61 8.50 2.92 -6.30
C PRO A 61 7.54 3.96 -6.89
N SER A 62 7.63 4.17 -8.21
CA SER A 62 6.67 5.01 -8.94
C SER A 62 5.31 4.30 -9.00
N PRO A 63 4.19 5.07 -9.02
CA PRO A 63 2.91 4.51 -9.44
C PRO A 63 3.10 3.80 -10.79
N ALA A 64 2.82 2.51 -10.84
CA ALA A 64 2.77 1.78 -12.09
C ALA A 64 1.72 2.46 -12.98
N THR A 65 2.13 2.87 -14.16
CA THR A 65 1.23 3.32 -15.22
C THR A 65 1.29 2.25 -16.29
N GLY A 66 0.36 1.29 -16.23
CA GLY A 66 0.10 0.39 -17.34
C GLY A 66 0.35 -1.08 -17.04
N ASN A 67 -0.74 -1.83 -17.20
CA ASN A 67 -0.86 -3.26 -17.44
C ASN A 67 0.01 -4.13 -16.53
N ALA A 68 -0.51 -4.44 -15.34
CA ALA A 68 -0.07 -5.59 -14.57
C ALA A 68 0.19 -6.81 -15.48
N ALA A 69 1.46 -7.16 -15.66
CA ALA A 69 1.83 -8.46 -16.18
C ALA A 69 1.27 -9.48 -15.21
N ARG A 70 0.15 -10.10 -15.58
CA ARG A 70 -0.38 -11.27 -14.88
C ARG A 70 0.70 -12.33 -14.99
N PHE A 71 1.49 -12.50 -13.93
CA PHE A 71 2.34 -13.66 -13.79
C PHE A 71 1.41 -14.87 -13.78
N SER A 72 1.29 -15.54 -14.94
CA SER A 72 0.58 -16.81 -15.04
C SER A 72 1.26 -17.76 -14.07
N ILE A 73 0.59 -18.04 -12.96
CA ILE A 73 0.99 -19.11 -12.04
C ILE A 73 1.04 -20.36 -12.92
N SER A 74 2.25 -20.86 -13.15
CA SER A 74 2.48 -22.02 -14.01
C SER A 74 1.57 -23.16 -13.54
N LEU A 75 0.81 -23.76 -14.47
CA LEU A 75 -0.12 -24.87 -14.22
C LEU A 75 0.53 -25.98 -13.38
N VAL A 76 1.85 -26.11 -13.50
CA VAL A 76 2.72 -27.06 -12.79
C VAL A 76 2.62 -26.90 -11.26
N PHE A 77 2.60 -25.66 -10.73
CA PHE A 77 2.45 -25.42 -9.29
C PHE A 77 1.03 -25.69 -8.80
N SER A 78 0.02 -25.45 -9.64
CA SER A 78 -1.39 -25.68 -9.30
C SER A 78 -1.75 -27.16 -9.19
N LEU A 79 -1.07 -28.03 -9.95
CA LEU A 79 -1.26 -29.48 -9.90
C LEU A 79 -0.35 -30.17 -8.87
N ALA A 80 0.83 -29.63 -8.58
CA ALA A 80 1.77 -30.24 -7.64
C ALA A 80 1.27 -30.23 -6.17
N VAL A 81 0.60 -29.15 -5.74
CA VAL A 81 0.08 -29.01 -4.37
C VAL A 81 -1.03 -30.02 -4.05
N PRO A 82 -2.07 -30.22 -4.88
CA PRO A 82 -3.10 -31.23 -4.59
C PRO A 82 -2.56 -32.66 -4.73
N VAL A 83 -1.64 -32.93 -5.68
CA VAL A 83 -1.09 -34.27 -5.88
C VAL A 83 -0.22 -34.71 -4.70
N THR A 84 0.65 -33.84 -4.20
CA THR A 84 1.46 -34.14 -3.00
C THR A 84 0.60 -34.26 -1.75
N SER A 85 -0.45 -33.46 -1.62
CA SER A 85 -1.43 -33.59 -0.53
C SER A 85 -2.18 -34.94 -0.58
N LEU A 86 -2.56 -35.40 -1.78
CA LEU A 86 -3.23 -36.70 -1.95
C LEU A 86 -2.31 -37.87 -1.58
N PHE A 87 -1.02 -37.81 -1.93
CA PHE A 87 -0.04 -38.81 -1.52
C PHE A 87 0.21 -38.84 -0.01
N LEU A 88 0.13 -37.71 0.68
CA LEU A 88 0.26 -37.65 2.14
C LEU A 88 -1.03 -38.10 2.86
N VAL A 89 -2.20 -37.91 2.26
CA VAL A 89 -3.50 -38.29 2.85
C VAL A 89 -3.87 -39.76 2.59
N PHE A 90 -3.49 -40.32 1.44
CA PHE A 90 -3.75 -41.73 1.09
C PHE A 90 -2.52 -42.64 1.23
N GLY A 91 -1.39 -42.09 1.71
CA GLY A 91 -0.17 -42.83 2.02
C GLY A 91 -0.20 -43.48 3.41
N CYS A 92 -1.08 -44.45 3.61
CA CYS A 92 -0.89 -45.60 4.49
C CYS A 92 -1.72 -46.79 3.97
#